data_AF-A0A1R3L3S7-F1
#
_entry.id   AF-A0A1R3L3S7-F1
#
_cell.length_a   1.000
_cell.length_b   1.000
_cell.length_c   1.000
_cell.angle_alpha   90.00
_cell.angle_beta   90.00
_cell.angle_gamma   90.00
#
_symmetry.space_group_name_H-M   'P 1'
#
loop_
_entity.id
_entity.type
_entity.pdbx_description
1 polymer ?
#
loop_
_entity_poly.entity_id
_entity_poly.type
_entity_poly.pdbx_seq_one_letter_code
_entity_poly.pdbx_strand_id
1 'polypeptide(L)'
;MTGKVSGNPLGDAVMMFKTTSGSPHYFSFHSSGSKRDETGERPAGHTLISGKTGAGKTTLLASVLTHFDKFRPRMMICDKDRGLQPWVLAMGGRYFTINPGEKTGWNPFQAEDSPKQRLFCRKLLESMAESDGEPVNHVDRAEIDVAIDTLYTSIRNVSDRSLSVLMESIPDHDDHSRPSLRKRLDKWVGDGERAWVFDNKNEMLDLSSARIFGFDFTHVLDIDAVRPVVVQYLLSRSKEMMDGIIPFMATKIIMRDRGGDPVTYIEKMGLTPEEFNLIKSFGDNDHKFLIKQGGNSCVAIHDLSHAKEFIPVLSGNKVRGALAEEAISIYGDDVEKWLPYYLESVASVILASSGVQASGIPVFDGAAALNFVQQLTQLKQQYIQMKQTAESLKGINSIGGLLSNPAIRDYMPEDLKGAYDEVGDAIFKGQSGQYKGLEGAIDAIEDAASKRKTWEDIQTARAQKAKMDAAMMSASYTGAIKRLESIEALMSKVGSTPTAKESQDLTSRIASEQAIQQNEMQRLNLMVAMQKAQDRLLEEETKEMAKKSVTGGSGSIPRL
;
A
#
# COMPACT_ATOMS: atom_id res chain seq x y z
N MET A 1 -6.78 -43.99 13.20
CA MET A 1 -5.52 -43.28 12.97
C MET A 1 -5.40 -43.04 11.47
N THR A 2 -5.23 -41.80 11.05
CA THR A 2 -5.06 -41.44 9.63
C THR A 2 -3.74 -40.67 9.47
N GLY A 3 -3.06 -40.83 8.33
CA GLY A 3 -1.68 -40.35 8.15
C GLY A 3 -0.62 -41.25 8.80
N LYS A 4 0.65 -40.86 8.69
CA LYS A 4 1.82 -41.60 9.19
C LYS A 4 2.58 -40.79 10.24
N VAL A 5 2.92 -41.43 11.37
CA VAL A 5 3.77 -40.80 12.41
C VAL A 5 5.18 -40.53 11.89
N SER A 6 5.75 -41.52 11.18
CA SER A 6 7.08 -41.50 10.57
C SER A 6 7.06 -42.21 9.21
N GLY A 7 8.15 -42.10 8.44
CA GLY A 7 8.23 -42.65 7.08
C GLY A 7 7.50 -41.82 6.02
N ASN A 8 7.19 -40.56 6.31
CA ASN A 8 6.76 -39.57 5.32
C ASN A 8 7.99 -39.10 4.51
N PRO A 9 7.81 -38.39 3.37
CA PRO A 9 8.92 -37.76 2.66
C PRO A 9 9.87 -36.91 3.51
N LEU A 10 9.31 -36.19 4.48
CA LEU A 10 10.05 -35.40 5.47
C LEU A 10 10.58 -36.23 6.67
N GLY A 11 10.35 -37.54 6.68
CA GLY A 11 10.52 -38.41 7.84
C GLY A 11 9.27 -38.38 8.72
N ASP A 12 9.29 -37.56 9.77
CA ASP A 12 8.20 -37.47 10.74
C ASP A 12 6.98 -36.71 10.20
N ALA A 13 5.83 -36.93 10.81
CA ALA A 13 4.66 -36.07 10.63
C ALA A 13 5.00 -34.62 11.02
N VAL A 14 4.47 -33.65 10.29
CA VAL A 14 4.62 -32.23 10.62
C VAL A 14 3.91 -31.94 11.93
N MET A 15 2.62 -32.22 12.02
CA MET A 15 1.78 -31.90 13.18
C MET A 15 0.74 -33.01 13.40
N MET A 16 0.36 -33.24 14.65
CA MET A 16 -0.77 -34.13 14.98
C MET A 16 -2.02 -33.28 15.20
N PHE A 17 -3.11 -33.63 14.50
CA PHE A 17 -4.42 -33.05 14.73
C PHE A 17 -5.36 -34.09 15.35
N LYS A 18 -6.27 -33.62 16.20
CA LYS A 18 -7.38 -34.43 16.70
C LYS A 18 -8.49 -34.47 15.67
N THR A 19 -8.98 -35.65 15.30
CA THR A 19 -10.15 -35.79 14.44
C THR A 19 -11.44 -35.57 15.20
N THR A 20 -12.56 -35.35 14.50
CA THR A 20 -13.90 -35.26 15.12
C THR A 20 -14.32 -36.54 15.86
N SER A 21 -13.75 -37.69 15.49
CA SER A 21 -13.91 -38.97 16.19
C SER A 21 -12.98 -39.14 17.41
N GLY A 22 -12.15 -38.15 17.72
CA GLY A 22 -11.18 -38.19 18.82
C GLY A 22 -9.88 -38.94 18.52
N SER A 23 -9.75 -39.54 17.33
CA SER A 23 -8.52 -40.23 16.92
C SER A 23 -7.43 -39.26 16.43
N PRO A 24 -6.14 -39.62 16.48
CA PRO A 24 -5.09 -38.78 15.92
C PRO A 24 -5.04 -38.87 14.39
N HIS A 25 -4.84 -37.71 13.76
CA HIS A 25 -4.42 -37.54 12.38
C HIS A 25 -2.99 -36.98 12.34
N TYR A 26 -2.06 -37.72 11.75
CA TYR A 26 -0.66 -37.32 11.62
C TYR A 26 -0.45 -36.64 10.27
N PHE A 27 -0.44 -35.31 10.29
CA PHE A 27 -0.39 -34.48 9.10
C PHE A 27 1.04 -34.34 8.55
N SER A 28 1.18 -34.47 7.24
CA SER A 28 2.36 -34.06 6.47
C SER A 28 1.90 -33.38 5.19
N PHE A 29 2.67 -32.43 4.67
CA PHE A 29 2.33 -31.71 3.43
C PHE A 29 2.28 -32.62 2.20
N HIS A 30 3.03 -33.72 2.23
CA HIS A 30 3.12 -34.67 1.13
C HIS A 30 2.05 -35.75 1.26
N SER A 31 1.26 -35.94 0.22
CA SER A 31 0.40 -37.11 0.11
C SER A 31 1.28 -38.34 -0.07
N SER A 32 1.25 -39.25 0.89
CA SER A 32 2.18 -40.39 0.98
C SER A 32 1.40 -41.69 1.23
N GLY A 33 1.94 -42.81 0.75
CA GLY A 33 1.30 -44.12 0.86
C GLY A 33 1.27 -44.63 2.30
N SER A 34 0.16 -45.21 2.75
CA SER A 34 -0.06 -45.57 4.16
C SER A 34 0.87 -46.66 4.72
N LYS A 35 1.50 -47.47 3.85
CA LYS A 35 2.32 -48.64 4.24
C LYS A 35 3.78 -48.58 3.77
N ARG A 36 4.16 -47.54 3.03
CA ARG A 36 5.49 -47.41 2.44
C ARG A 36 6.28 -46.36 3.20
N ASP A 37 7.53 -46.66 3.50
CA ASP A 37 8.49 -45.63 3.92
C ASP A 37 8.97 -44.89 2.68
N GLU A 38 8.77 -43.57 2.71
CA GLU A 38 9.06 -42.67 1.59
C GLU A 38 10.05 -41.58 2.03
N THR A 39 10.75 -41.79 3.14
CA THR A 39 11.72 -40.84 3.69
C THR A 39 12.79 -40.47 2.66
N GLY A 40 12.98 -39.17 2.43
CA GLY A 40 13.95 -38.64 1.47
C GLY A 40 13.45 -38.61 0.02
N GLU A 41 12.28 -39.17 -0.28
CA GLU A 41 11.64 -38.96 -1.57
C GLU A 41 11.20 -37.50 -1.71
N ARG A 42 11.12 -37.01 -2.96
CA ARG A 42 10.75 -35.63 -3.26
C ARG A 42 9.42 -35.53 -4.03
N PRO A 43 8.31 -36.13 -3.56
CA PRO A 43 7.00 -35.89 -4.17
C PRO A 43 6.58 -34.44 -3.94
N ALA A 44 5.58 -33.98 -4.70
CA ALA A 44 5.05 -32.63 -4.53
C ALA A 44 4.37 -32.47 -3.15
N GLY A 45 4.76 -31.44 -2.40
CA GLY A 45 4.18 -31.06 -1.11
C GLY A 45 3.25 -29.83 -1.16
N HIS A 46 2.87 -29.38 -2.36
CA HIS A 46 2.06 -28.16 -2.51
C HIS A 46 0.73 -28.26 -1.77
N THR A 47 0.47 -27.26 -0.94
CA THR A 47 -0.66 -27.25 0.00
C THR A 47 -1.48 -25.98 -0.16
N LEU A 48 -2.79 -26.12 -0.34
CA LEU A 48 -3.74 -25.01 -0.34
C LEU A 48 -4.47 -24.93 1.00
N ILE A 49 -4.52 -23.75 1.62
CA ILE A 49 -5.38 -23.48 2.78
C ILE A 49 -6.45 -22.47 2.37
N SER A 50 -7.73 -22.86 2.42
CA SER A 50 -8.86 -22.01 2.00
C SER A 50 -9.93 -21.91 3.10
N GLY A 51 -10.68 -20.81 3.10
CA GLY A 51 -11.76 -20.53 4.06
C GLY A 51 -12.12 -19.05 4.13
N LYS A 52 -13.25 -18.72 4.77
CA LYS A 52 -13.71 -17.33 4.93
C LYS A 52 -12.74 -16.50 5.80
N THR A 53 -12.78 -15.17 5.67
CA THR A 53 -12.13 -14.25 6.63
C THR A 53 -12.60 -14.56 8.06
N GLY A 54 -11.67 -14.59 9.02
CA GLY A 54 -11.95 -14.97 10.40
C GLY A 54 -12.08 -16.47 10.68
N ALA A 55 -11.98 -17.35 9.68
CA ALA A 55 -12.05 -18.80 9.89
C ALA A 55 -10.82 -19.40 10.60
N GLY A 56 -9.76 -18.61 10.83
CA GLY A 56 -8.52 -19.08 11.47
C GLY A 56 -7.41 -19.52 10.52
N LYS A 57 -7.48 -19.16 9.23
CA LYS A 57 -6.48 -19.54 8.20
C LYS A 57 -5.04 -19.21 8.62
N THR A 58 -4.80 -17.96 9.00
CA THR A 58 -3.48 -17.48 9.42
C THR A 58 -3.00 -18.21 10.67
N THR A 59 -3.89 -18.40 11.64
CA THR A 59 -3.59 -19.13 12.89
C THR A 59 -3.22 -20.58 12.64
N LEU A 60 -3.96 -21.27 11.76
CA LEU A 60 -3.66 -22.65 11.37
C LEU A 60 -2.35 -22.75 10.61
N LEU A 61 -2.13 -21.86 9.64
CA LEU A 61 -0.89 -21.79 8.87
C LEU A 61 0.31 -21.57 9.81
N ALA A 62 0.26 -20.56 10.67
CA ALA A 62 1.31 -20.27 11.66
C ALA A 62 1.59 -21.48 12.56
N SER A 63 0.53 -22.15 13.06
CA SER A 63 0.68 -23.34 13.91
C SER A 63 1.38 -24.50 13.18
N VAL A 64 0.98 -24.76 11.93
CA VAL A 64 1.61 -25.78 11.09
C VAL A 64 3.06 -25.42 10.78
N LEU A 65 3.34 -24.16 10.46
CA LEU A 65 4.70 -23.69 10.18
C LEU A 65 5.61 -23.75 11.43
N THR A 66 5.10 -23.44 12.63
CA THR A 66 5.84 -23.62 13.89
C THR A 66 6.27 -25.08 14.05
N HIS A 67 5.38 -26.03 13.81
CA HIS A 67 5.72 -27.46 13.90
C HIS A 67 6.62 -27.92 12.75
N PHE A 68 6.49 -27.30 11.57
CA PHE A 68 7.35 -27.57 10.43
C PHE A 68 8.79 -27.09 10.66
N ASP A 69 9.01 -26.12 11.55
CA ASP A 69 10.35 -25.59 11.82
C ASP A 69 11.33 -26.64 12.38
N LYS A 70 10.84 -27.74 12.96
CA LYS A 70 11.69 -28.86 13.39
C LYS A 70 12.50 -29.50 12.26
N PHE A 71 12.05 -29.37 11.01
CA PHE A 71 12.78 -29.81 9.81
C PHE A 71 13.76 -28.76 9.28
N ARG A 72 13.90 -27.63 9.98
CA ARG A 72 14.75 -26.48 9.64
C ARG A 72 14.59 -25.98 8.20
N PRO A 73 13.35 -25.79 7.70
CA PRO A 73 13.13 -25.31 6.35
C PRO A 73 13.64 -23.87 6.18
N ARG A 74 13.93 -23.49 4.93
CA ARG A 74 14.00 -22.08 4.54
C ARG A 74 12.63 -21.65 4.03
N MET A 75 12.12 -20.52 4.51
CA MET A 75 10.77 -20.05 4.23
C MET A 75 10.81 -18.62 3.68
N MET A 76 10.07 -18.40 2.59
CA MET A 76 9.74 -17.08 2.08
C MET A 76 8.23 -16.89 2.17
N ILE A 77 7.79 -15.88 2.93
CA ILE A 77 6.39 -15.63 3.25
C ILE A 77 6.00 -14.29 2.65
N CYS A 78 5.13 -14.33 1.64
CA CYS A 78 4.45 -13.14 1.16
C CYS A 78 3.21 -12.93 2.02
N ASP A 79 3.26 -11.93 2.89
CA ASP A 79 2.26 -11.69 3.93
C ASP A 79 1.37 -10.51 3.55
N LYS A 80 0.07 -10.65 3.80
CA LYS A 80 -0.91 -9.57 3.59
C LYS A 80 -1.48 -9.17 4.94
N ASP A 81 -1.61 -7.87 5.15
CA ASP A 81 -2.08 -7.22 6.39
C ASP A 81 -1.21 -7.49 7.62
N ARG A 82 0.06 -7.87 7.39
CA ARG A 82 1.05 -8.22 8.42
C ARG A 82 0.54 -9.32 9.37
N GLY A 83 -0.20 -10.29 8.83
CA GLY A 83 -0.83 -11.36 9.60
C GLY A 83 0.15 -12.37 10.20
N LEU A 84 1.31 -12.56 9.57
CA LEU A 84 2.37 -13.44 10.03
C LEU A 84 3.59 -12.70 10.58
N GLN A 85 3.59 -11.36 10.58
CA GLN A 85 4.73 -10.59 11.09
C GLN A 85 5.16 -10.97 12.51
N PRO A 86 4.27 -11.00 13.53
CA PRO A 86 4.67 -11.39 14.88
C PRO A 86 5.24 -12.81 14.93
N TRP A 87 4.69 -13.73 14.12
CA TRP A 87 5.17 -15.09 14.01
C TRP A 87 6.57 -15.16 13.38
N VAL A 88 6.80 -14.45 12.28
CA VAL A 88 8.11 -14.41 11.61
C VAL A 88 9.18 -13.92 12.59
N LEU A 89 8.90 -12.83 13.30
CA LEU A 89 9.82 -12.24 14.28
C LEU A 89 10.05 -13.20 15.46
N ALA A 90 9.00 -13.80 16.01
CA ALA A 90 9.11 -14.76 17.12
C ALA A 90 9.88 -16.03 16.75
N MET A 91 9.86 -16.44 15.48
CA MET A 91 10.65 -17.57 14.99
C MET A 91 12.11 -17.19 14.64
N GLY A 92 12.55 -15.97 14.98
CA GLY A 92 13.89 -15.47 14.66
C GLY A 92 14.11 -15.19 13.17
N GLY A 93 13.03 -14.97 12.42
CA GLY A 93 13.06 -14.58 11.02
C GLY A 93 13.23 -13.08 10.83
N ARG A 94 13.45 -12.68 9.57
CA ARG A 94 13.50 -11.26 9.18
C ARG A 94 12.22 -10.89 8.46
N TYR A 95 11.68 -9.72 8.77
CA TYR A 95 10.47 -9.21 8.14
C TYR A 95 10.78 -7.89 7.41
N PHE A 96 10.41 -7.81 6.14
CA PHE A 96 10.64 -6.63 5.30
C PHE A 96 9.31 -5.95 5.01
N THR A 97 9.17 -4.73 5.50
CA THR A 97 8.02 -3.88 5.21
C THR A 97 8.23 -3.17 3.88
N ILE A 98 7.23 -3.21 2.99
CA ILE A 98 7.28 -2.58 1.67
C ILE A 98 6.21 -1.49 1.62
N ASN A 99 6.60 -0.26 1.92
CA ASN A 99 5.71 0.90 1.90
C ASN A 99 5.95 1.75 0.65
N PRO A 100 4.90 2.23 -0.02
CA PRO A 100 5.05 3.08 -1.20
C PRO A 100 5.80 4.38 -0.85
N GLY A 101 6.82 4.71 -1.64
CA GLY A 101 7.66 5.90 -1.44
C GLY A 101 8.81 5.72 -0.44
N GLU A 102 8.81 4.65 0.36
CA GLU A 102 9.93 4.34 1.26
C GLU A 102 10.93 3.41 0.57
N LYS A 103 12.21 3.76 0.63
CA LYS A 103 13.28 2.98 0.00
C LYS A 103 13.33 1.56 0.57
N THR A 104 13.15 0.56 -0.29
CA THR A 104 13.22 -0.87 0.09
C THR A 104 14.64 -1.31 0.44
N GLY A 105 15.65 -0.60 -0.06
CA GLY A 105 17.04 -1.05 -0.01
C GLY A 105 17.37 -2.15 -1.02
N TRP A 106 16.46 -2.51 -1.93
CA TRP A 106 16.73 -3.56 -2.91
C TRP A 106 17.46 -3.03 -4.14
N ASN A 107 18.48 -3.73 -4.59
CA ASN A 107 19.23 -3.40 -5.78
C ASN A 107 19.66 -4.68 -6.53
N PRO A 108 18.82 -5.17 -7.46
CA PRO A 108 19.06 -6.41 -8.18
C PRO A 108 20.34 -6.41 -9.03
N PHE A 109 20.91 -5.24 -9.31
CA PHE A 109 22.09 -5.09 -10.16
C PHE A 109 23.41 -5.29 -9.41
N GLN A 110 23.37 -5.42 -8.08
CA GLN A 110 24.54 -5.69 -7.23
C GLN A 110 24.78 -7.18 -6.98
N ALA A 111 23.95 -8.07 -7.51
CA ALA A 111 24.19 -9.51 -7.44
C ALA A 111 25.42 -9.93 -8.26
N GLU A 112 25.92 -11.15 -7.98
CA GLU A 112 27.08 -11.71 -8.67
C GLU A 112 26.83 -11.86 -10.18
N ASP A 113 27.82 -11.46 -10.98
CA ASP A 113 27.71 -11.50 -12.44
C ASP A 113 27.68 -12.94 -12.94
N SER A 114 26.59 -13.30 -13.60
CA SER A 114 26.43 -14.59 -14.25
C SER A 114 25.47 -14.50 -15.44
N PRO A 115 25.51 -15.43 -16.41
CA PRO A 115 24.55 -15.45 -17.51
C PRO A 115 23.09 -15.50 -17.03
N LYS A 116 22.84 -16.22 -15.93
CA LYS A 116 21.50 -16.29 -15.30
C LYS A 116 21.10 -14.95 -14.70
N GLN A 117 22.01 -14.27 -14.00
CA GLN A 117 21.74 -12.97 -13.38
C GLN A 117 21.48 -11.89 -14.43
N ARG A 118 22.32 -11.80 -15.47
CA ARG A 118 22.10 -10.84 -16.56
C ARG A 118 20.77 -11.08 -17.27
N LEU A 119 20.41 -12.34 -17.55
CA LEU A 119 19.10 -12.69 -18.12
C LEU A 119 17.93 -12.27 -17.20
N PHE A 120 18.07 -12.45 -15.90
CA PHE A 120 17.09 -11.99 -14.93
C PHE A 120 16.94 -10.46 -14.97
N CYS A 121 18.04 -9.71 -14.89
CA CYS A 121 18.01 -8.25 -14.93
C CYS A 121 17.39 -7.71 -16.24
N ARG A 122 17.67 -8.33 -17.39
CA ARG A 122 17.01 -8.00 -18.66
C ARG A 122 15.49 -8.12 -18.55
N LYS A 123 15.00 -9.28 -18.12
CA LYS A 123 13.55 -9.53 -17.95
C LYS A 123 12.92 -8.61 -16.89
N LEU A 124 13.69 -8.20 -15.89
CA LEU A 124 13.24 -7.26 -14.88
C LEU A 124 13.05 -5.87 -15.51
N LEU A 125 14.03 -5.38 -16.28
CA LEU A 125 13.93 -4.12 -17.01
C LEU A 125 12.79 -4.13 -18.03
N GLU A 126 12.56 -5.25 -18.73
CA GLU A 126 11.40 -5.41 -19.60
C GLU A 126 10.11 -5.20 -18.81
N SER A 127 9.93 -5.89 -17.68
CA SER A 127 8.74 -5.73 -16.84
C SER A 127 8.57 -4.31 -16.27
N MET A 128 9.68 -3.61 -15.99
CA MET A 128 9.66 -2.21 -15.55
C MET A 128 9.23 -1.27 -16.67
N ALA A 129 9.72 -1.50 -17.89
CA ALA A 129 9.38 -0.70 -19.07
C ALA A 129 7.93 -0.92 -19.53
N GLU A 130 7.37 -2.11 -19.30
CA GLU A 130 5.97 -2.46 -19.64
C GLU A 130 4.96 -2.03 -18.56
N SER A 131 5.41 -1.47 -17.44
CA SER A 131 4.57 -1.20 -16.28
C SER A 131 3.43 -0.18 -16.50
N ASP A 132 3.48 0.59 -17.58
CA ASP A 132 2.43 1.53 -18.00
C ASP A 132 1.61 1.03 -19.21
N GLY A 133 1.74 -0.26 -19.57
CA GLY A 133 0.96 -0.92 -20.61
C GLY A 133 1.57 -0.91 -22.01
N GLU A 134 2.67 -0.19 -22.22
CA GLU A 134 3.39 -0.15 -23.50
C GLU A 134 4.37 -1.33 -23.62
N PRO A 135 4.18 -2.25 -24.59
CA PRO A 135 4.99 -3.45 -24.70
C PRO A 135 6.43 -3.16 -25.15
N VAL A 136 7.36 -4.00 -24.70
CA VAL A 136 8.76 -3.97 -25.12
C VAL A 136 8.90 -4.53 -26.54
N ASN A 137 9.55 -3.78 -27.43
CA ASN A 137 9.82 -4.17 -28.81
C ASN A 137 11.28 -4.65 -29.00
N HIS A 138 11.66 -4.96 -30.25
CA HIS A 138 13.01 -5.45 -30.55
C HIS A 138 14.12 -4.41 -30.35
N VAL A 139 13.83 -3.12 -30.53
CA VAL A 139 14.78 -2.02 -30.29
C VAL A 139 15.04 -1.89 -28.79
N ASP A 140 13.99 -1.85 -27.98
CA ASP A 140 14.10 -1.80 -26.52
C ASP A 140 14.94 -2.98 -25.99
N ARG A 141 14.72 -4.20 -26.50
CA ARG A 141 15.49 -5.38 -26.07
C ARG A 141 16.97 -5.24 -26.39
N ALA A 142 17.30 -4.74 -27.58
CA ALA A 142 18.69 -4.50 -27.96
C ALA A 142 19.35 -3.45 -27.05
N GLU A 143 18.62 -2.38 -26.70
CA GLU A 143 19.12 -1.36 -25.75
C GLU A 143 19.29 -1.90 -24.33
N ILE A 144 18.32 -2.68 -23.84
CA ILE A 144 18.41 -3.37 -22.54
C ILE A 144 19.62 -4.31 -22.51
N ASP A 145 19.86 -5.07 -23.58
CA ASP A 145 20.99 -5.99 -23.68
C ASP A 145 22.33 -5.26 -23.57
N VAL A 146 22.50 -4.19 -24.35
CA VAL A 146 23.70 -3.35 -24.33
C VAL A 146 23.89 -2.70 -22.95
N ALA A 147 22.81 -2.18 -22.34
CA ALA A 147 22.87 -1.52 -21.05
C ALA A 147 23.30 -2.47 -19.92
N ILE A 148 22.71 -3.67 -19.88
CA ILE A 148 23.07 -4.71 -18.90
C ILE A 148 24.52 -5.16 -19.08
N ASP A 149 24.93 -5.45 -20.31
CA ASP A 149 26.30 -5.90 -20.55
C ASP A 149 27.32 -4.80 -20.24
N THR A 150 26.99 -3.55 -20.54
CA THR A 150 27.81 -2.38 -20.21
C THR A 150 27.95 -2.21 -18.70
N LEU A 151 26.85 -2.32 -17.94
CA LEU A 151 26.87 -2.19 -16.48
C LEU A 151 27.79 -3.23 -15.85
N TYR A 152 27.59 -4.52 -16.14
CA TYR A 152 28.36 -5.59 -15.50
C TYR A 152 29.83 -5.62 -15.95
N THR A 153 30.12 -5.22 -17.20
CA THR A 153 31.49 -5.23 -17.75
C THR A 153 32.30 -3.99 -17.36
N SER A 154 31.68 -2.82 -17.35
CA SER A 154 32.36 -1.54 -17.14
C SER A 154 32.42 -1.15 -15.66
N ILE A 155 31.38 -1.46 -14.88
CA ILE A 155 31.31 -1.14 -13.46
C ILE A 155 31.79 -2.34 -12.65
N ARG A 156 33.09 -2.34 -12.37
CA ARG A 156 33.78 -3.42 -11.63
C ARG A 156 33.44 -3.44 -10.14
N ASN A 157 33.26 -2.26 -9.55
CA ASN A 157 32.88 -2.16 -8.15
C ASN A 157 31.38 -2.41 -8.00
N VAL A 158 31.02 -3.46 -7.26
CA VAL A 158 29.63 -3.87 -7.08
C VAL A 158 28.79 -2.79 -6.42
N SER A 159 29.33 -2.03 -5.45
CA SER A 159 28.59 -0.98 -4.75
C SER A 159 28.17 0.19 -5.65
N ASP A 160 28.82 0.33 -6.80
CA ASP A 160 28.57 1.44 -7.73
C ASP A 160 27.54 1.05 -8.80
N ARG A 161 27.07 -0.21 -8.81
CA ARG A 161 26.00 -0.66 -9.70
C ARG A 161 24.65 -0.22 -9.14
N SER A 162 23.88 0.50 -9.94
CA SER A 162 22.50 0.86 -9.66
C SER A 162 21.71 1.00 -10.95
N LEU A 163 20.38 1.13 -10.83
CA LEU A 163 19.54 1.39 -11.99
C LEU A 163 19.85 2.78 -12.58
N SER A 164 20.06 3.79 -11.73
CA SER A 164 20.50 5.12 -12.15
C SER A 164 21.77 5.08 -13.01
N VAL A 165 22.78 4.29 -12.63
CA VAL A 165 24.01 4.14 -13.42
C VAL A 165 23.75 3.40 -14.73
N LEU A 166 22.89 2.36 -14.70
CA LEU A 166 22.50 1.65 -15.92
C LEU A 166 21.81 2.58 -16.93
N MET A 167 20.99 3.52 -16.45
CA MET A 167 20.29 4.50 -17.30
C MET A 167 21.26 5.37 -18.12
N GLU A 168 22.49 5.61 -17.68
CA GLU A 168 23.49 6.38 -18.44
C GLU A 168 23.84 5.71 -19.78
N SER A 169 23.70 4.39 -19.87
CA SER A 169 23.99 3.61 -21.08
C SER A 169 22.80 3.46 -22.04
N ILE A 170 21.60 3.88 -21.64
CA ILE A 170 20.39 3.81 -22.47
C ILE A 170 20.24 5.11 -23.27
N PRO A 171 20.20 5.06 -24.61
CA PRO A 171 20.04 6.26 -25.44
C PRO A 171 18.73 7.01 -25.14
N ASP A 172 18.81 8.34 -25.05
CA ASP A 172 17.63 9.20 -25.04
C ASP A 172 17.33 9.65 -26.47
N HIS A 173 16.54 8.84 -27.19
CA HIS A 173 16.07 9.18 -28.52
C HIS A 173 14.57 9.46 -28.48
N ASP A 174 14.08 10.39 -29.33
CA ASP A 174 12.66 10.69 -29.44
C ASP A 174 12.07 9.98 -30.66
N ASP A 175 11.49 8.81 -30.43
CA ASP A 175 10.63 8.16 -31.40
C ASP A 175 9.23 8.79 -31.24
N HIS A 176 8.88 9.77 -32.06
CA HIS A 176 7.59 10.47 -31.98
C HIS A 176 6.36 9.54 -32.07
N SER A 177 6.55 8.24 -32.37
CA SER A 177 5.49 7.23 -32.36
C SER A 177 5.21 6.61 -30.99
N ARG A 178 6.17 6.59 -30.06
CA ARG A 178 6.03 6.03 -28.70
C ARG A 178 7.13 6.49 -27.75
N PRO A 179 6.89 6.54 -26.43
CA PRO A 179 7.94 6.85 -25.46
C PRO A 179 9.15 5.91 -25.59
N SER A 180 10.35 6.49 -25.56
CA SER A 180 11.61 5.72 -25.57
C SER A 180 11.73 4.84 -24.33
N LEU A 181 12.60 3.83 -24.41
CA LEU A 181 12.92 2.98 -23.26
C LEU A 181 13.35 3.82 -22.05
N ARG A 182 14.22 4.81 -22.27
CA ARG A 182 14.71 5.71 -21.22
C ARG A 182 13.56 6.46 -20.53
N LYS A 183 12.70 7.13 -21.29
CA LYS A 183 11.54 7.87 -20.74
C LYS A 183 10.59 6.97 -19.93
N ARG A 184 10.43 5.70 -20.32
CA ARG A 184 9.62 4.73 -19.56
C ARG A 184 10.30 4.29 -18.26
N LEU A 185 11.63 4.16 -18.27
CA LEU A 185 12.41 3.76 -17.09
C LEU A 185 12.70 4.92 -16.12
N ASP A 186 12.60 6.19 -16.54
CA ASP A 186 12.85 7.37 -15.68
C ASP A 186 12.02 7.36 -14.38
N LYS A 187 10.81 6.79 -14.40
CA LYS A 187 9.94 6.66 -13.21
C LYS A 187 10.54 5.77 -12.13
N TRP A 188 11.52 4.93 -12.47
CA TRP A 188 12.14 3.95 -11.58
C TRP A 188 13.50 4.40 -11.04
N VAL A 189 13.97 5.61 -11.34
CA VAL A 189 15.28 6.11 -10.92
C VAL A 189 15.20 7.47 -10.25
N GLY A 190 16.15 7.77 -9.37
CA GLY A 190 16.28 9.07 -8.71
C GLY A 190 15.01 9.48 -7.96
N ASP A 191 14.39 10.58 -8.39
CA ASP A 191 13.15 11.12 -7.82
C ASP A 191 11.88 10.61 -8.51
N GLY A 192 12.00 9.59 -9.36
CA GLY A 192 10.88 8.93 -10.01
C GLY A 192 9.93 8.29 -9.00
N GLU A 193 8.62 8.26 -9.32
CA GLU A 193 7.54 7.75 -8.46
C GLU A 193 7.78 6.31 -7.94
N ARG A 194 8.57 5.51 -8.66
CA ARG A 194 8.85 4.09 -8.39
C ARG A 194 10.33 3.84 -8.06
N ALA A 195 11.13 4.89 -7.92
CA ALA A 195 12.56 4.79 -7.64
C ALA A 195 12.88 4.13 -6.30
N TRP A 196 11.96 4.26 -5.33
CA TRP A 196 12.06 3.62 -4.02
C TRP A 196 12.16 2.08 -4.06
N VAL A 197 11.75 1.43 -5.16
CA VAL A 197 11.69 -0.04 -5.25
C VAL A 197 13.06 -0.68 -5.51
N PHE A 198 13.81 -0.22 -6.52
CA PHE A 198 15.06 -0.89 -6.96
C PHE A 198 16.27 0.03 -7.15
N ASP A 199 16.09 1.36 -7.12
CA ASP A 199 17.20 2.31 -7.29
C ASP A 199 17.81 2.69 -5.94
N ASN A 200 18.32 1.67 -5.25
CA ASN A 200 18.90 1.80 -3.91
C ASN A 200 20.42 1.69 -3.96
N LYS A 201 21.10 2.44 -3.08
CA LYS A 201 22.58 2.52 -3.06
C LYS A 201 23.25 1.18 -2.74
N ASN A 202 22.71 0.43 -1.79
CA ASN A 202 23.24 -0.86 -1.35
C ASN A 202 22.11 -1.88 -1.34
N GLU A 203 22.36 -3.08 -1.84
CA GLU A 203 21.46 -4.22 -1.69
C GLU A 203 21.37 -4.63 -0.22
N MET A 204 20.17 -4.51 0.35
CA MET A 204 19.87 -4.84 1.74
C MET A 204 19.17 -6.20 1.91
N LEU A 205 18.77 -6.85 0.82
CA LEU A 205 18.13 -8.17 0.85
C LEU A 205 19.14 -9.31 1.00
N ASP A 206 19.65 -9.45 2.22
CA ASP A 206 20.52 -10.57 2.61
C ASP A 206 19.70 -11.79 3.05
N LEU A 207 19.54 -12.75 2.13
CA LEU A 207 18.85 -14.02 2.38
C LEU A 207 19.72 -15.08 3.10
N SER A 208 20.96 -14.76 3.47
CA SER A 208 21.83 -15.65 4.25
C SER A 208 21.68 -15.43 5.76
N SER A 209 21.22 -14.23 6.17
CA SER A 209 21.07 -13.82 7.57
C SER A 209 20.06 -14.62 8.40
N ALA A 210 19.10 -15.30 7.76
CA ALA A 210 18.07 -16.08 8.45
C ALA A 210 17.58 -17.27 7.61
N ARG A 211 16.70 -18.09 8.18
CA ARG A 211 15.97 -19.13 7.44
C ARG A 211 14.58 -18.70 7.02
N ILE A 212 13.96 -17.79 7.77
CA ILE A 212 12.57 -17.38 7.60
C ILE A 212 12.57 -15.91 7.22
N PHE A 213 11.92 -15.60 6.10
CA PHE A 213 11.82 -14.25 5.56
C PHE A 213 10.35 -13.93 5.29
N GLY A 214 9.84 -12.89 5.93
CA GLY A 214 8.52 -12.33 5.68
C GLY A 214 8.61 -11.05 4.88
N PHE A 215 7.68 -10.85 3.95
CA PHE A 215 7.59 -9.66 3.12
C PHE A 215 6.17 -9.12 3.20
N ASP A 216 6.03 -7.83 3.56
CA ASP A 216 4.74 -7.16 3.58
C ASP A 216 4.28 -6.83 2.15
N PHE A 217 3.36 -7.63 1.63
CA PHE A 217 2.76 -7.43 0.32
C PHE A 217 1.50 -6.55 0.37
N THR A 218 1.12 -6.04 1.53
CA THR A 218 -0.17 -5.37 1.72
C THR A 218 -0.40 -4.26 0.72
N HIS A 219 0.58 -3.38 0.52
CA HIS A 219 0.48 -2.26 -0.42
C HIS A 219 0.93 -2.64 -1.83
N VAL A 220 1.88 -3.57 -1.97
CA VAL A 220 2.40 -4.02 -3.27
C VAL A 220 1.29 -4.60 -4.14
N LEU A 221 0.33 -5.32 -3.55
CA LEU A 221 -0.76 -5.95 -4.28
C LEU A 221 -1.71 -4.94 -4.96
N ASP A 222 -1.74 -3.70 -4.47
CA ASP A 222 -2.63 -2.64 -4.95
C ASP A 222 -1.93 -1.68 -5.94
N ILE A 223 -0.63 -1.87 -6.21
CA ILE A 223 0.14 -1.04 -7.15
C ILE A 223 0.45 -1.85 -8.41
N ASP A 224 -0.42 -1.74 -9.42
CA ASP A 224 -0.37 -2.49 -10.68
C ASP A 224 1.00 -2.46 -11.36
N ALA A 225 1.65 -1.29 -11.37
CA ALA A 225 2.95 -1.12 -12.00
C ALA A 225 4.12 -1.77 -11.23
N VAL A 226 4.03 -1.85 -9.89
CA VAL A 226 5.11 -2.35 -9.03
C VAL A 226 4.97 -3.84 -8.77
N ARG A 227 3.74 -4.34 -8.69
CA ARG A 227 3.43 -5.73 -8.33
C ARG A 227 4.15 -6.78 -9.18
N PRO A 228 4.15 -6.74 -10.53
CA PRO A 228 4.81 -7.75 -11.34
C PRO A 228 6.33 -7.76 -11.09
N VAL A 229 6.92 -6.57 -10.97
CA VAL A 229 8.37 -6.40 -10.84
C VAL A 229 8.86 -6.88 -9.47
N VAL A 230 8.15 -6.53 -8.39
CA VAL A 230 8.47 -7.01 -7.04
C VAL A 230 8.29 -8.53 -6.92
N VAL A 231 7.19 -9.07 -7.45
CA VAL A 231 6.96 -10.53 -7.47
C VAL A 231 8.06 -11.23 -8.25
N GLN A 232 8.42 -10.72 -9.43
CA GLN A 232 9.47 -11.28 -10.26
C GLN A 232 10.83 -11.27 -9.55
N TYR A 233 11.19 -10.17 -8.89
CA TYR A 233 12.42 -10.08 -8.10
C TYR A 233 12.42 -11.10 -6.96
N LEU A 234 11.39 -11.13 -6.10
CA LEU A 234 11.34 -12.05 -4.97
C LEU A 234 11.30 -13.52 -5.42
N LEU A 235 10.62 -13.84 -6.53
CA LEU A 235 10.65 -15.18 -7.11
C LEU A 235 12.02 -15.56 -7.69
N SER A 236 12.78 -14.60 -8.23
CA SER A 236 14.14 -14.87 -8.68
C SER A 236 15.06 -15.20 -7.50
N ARG A 237 14.96 -14.43 -6.42
CA ARG A 237 15.71 -14.64 -5.18
C ARG A 237 15.32 -15.95 -4.49
N SER A 238 14.05 -16.35 -4.59
CA SER A 238 13.58 -17.62 -4.03
C SER A 238 13.97 -18.85 -4.85
N LYS A 239 14.23 -18.72 -6.16
CA LYS A 239 14.80 -19.81 -6.96
C LYS A 239 16.21 -20.18 -6.53
N GLU A 240 16.94 -19.26 -5.89
CA GLU A 240 18.20 -19.60 -5.20
C GLU A 240 17.97 -20.44 -3.93
N MET A 241 16.73 -20.51 -3.46
CA MET A 241 16.32 -21.28 -2.28
C MET A 241 15.57 -22.58 -2.63
N MET A 242 15.11 -22.77 -3.89
CA MET A 242 14.20 -23.86 -4.27
C MET A 242 14.68 -24.66 -5.50
N ASP A 243 14.75 -25.99 -5.35
CA ASP A 243 14.91 -26.93 -6.47
C ASP A 243 13.54 -27.25 -7.11
N GLY A 244 13.15 -26.49 -8.14
CA GLY A 244 12.02 -26.81 -9.02
C GLY A 244 10.65 -26.31 -8.57
N ILE A 245 9.73 -26.17 -9.54
CA ILE A 245 8.32 -25.80 -9.34
C ILE A 245 7.48 -26.86 -10.04
N ILE A 246 6.60 -27.54 -9.32
CA ILE A 246 5.65 -28.51 -9.89
C ILE A 246 4.22 -27.99 -9.66
N PRO A 247 3.32 -27.99 -10.64
CA PRO A 247 2.02 -27.32 -10.52
C PRO A 247 0.91 -28.13 -9.82
N PHE A 248 1.20 -29.24 -9.14
CA PHE A 248 0.14 -30.11 -8.58
C PHE A 248 -0.06 -29.92 -7.06
N MET A 249 -1.26 -29.46 -6.66
CA MET A 249 -1.65 -29.34 -5.24
C MET A 249 -2.01 -30.70 -4.63
N ALA A 250 -1.02 -31.35 -4.01
CA ALA A 250 -1.15 -32.64 -3.36
C ALA A 250 -2.09 -32.61 -2.14
N THR A 251 -2.06 -31.50 -1.38
CA THR A 251 -2.80 -31.36 -0.12
C THR A 251 -3.71 -30.14 -0.15
N LYS A 252 -4.94 -30.30 0.34
CA LYS A 252 -5.91 -29.20 0.48
C LYS A 252 -6.45 -29.20 1.91
N ILE A 253 -6.39 -28.04 2.55
CA ILE A 253 -6.94 -27.77 3.88
C ILE A 253 -8.08 -26.78 3.67
N ILE A 254 -9.31 -27.24 3.87
CA ILE A 254 -10.52 -26.46 3.64
C ILE A 254 -11.19 -26.19 4.97
N MET A 255 -11.13 -24.93 5.40
CA MET A 255 -11.86 -24.43 6.55
C MET A 255 -13.27 -24.03 6.12
N ARG A 256 -14.07 -23.62 7.10
CA ARG A 256 -15.44 -23.18 6.87
C ARG A 256 -15.52 -22.06 5.81
N ASP A 257 -16.42 -22.26 4.84
CA ASP A 257 -16.89 -21.23 3.92
C ASP A 257 -18.36 -21.45 3.54
N ARG A 258 -19.28 -20.73 4.21
CA ARG A 258 -20.73 -20.79 3.91
C ARG A 258 -21.08 -20.13 2.58
N GLY A 259 -20.27 -19.17 2.13
CA GLY A 259 -20.50 -18.42 0.89
C GLY A 259 -19.93 -19.10 -0.35
N GLY A 260 -19.12 -20.15 -0.16
CA GLY A 260 -18.47 -20.89 -1.23
C GLY A 260 -19.46 -21.46 -2.24
N ASP A 261 -19.14 -21.31 -3.52
CA ASP A 261 -19.96 -21.82 -4.62
C ASP A 261 -19.51 -23.25 -5.04
N PRO A 262 -20.45 -24.10 -5.49
CA PRO A 262 -20.11 -25.47 -5.89
C PRO A 262 -19.10 -25.54 -7.04
N VAL A 263 -19.12 -24.61 -8.00
CA VAL A 263 -18.20 -24.62 -9.15
C VAL A 263 -16.76 -24.49 -8.68
N THR A 264 -16.48 -23.54 -7.79
CA THR A 264 -15.15 -23.36 -7.22
C THR A 264 -14.71 -24.57 -6.40
N TYR A 265 -15.55 -25.07 -5.50
CA TYR A 265 -15.12 -26.11 -4.56
C TYR A 265 -15.11 -27.52 -5.16
N ILE A 266 -16.13 -27.87 -5.96
CA ILE A 266 -16.26 -29.21 -6.54
C ILE A 266 -15.46 -29.27 -7.84
N GLU A 267 -15.73 -28.38 -8.80
CA GLU A 267 -15.12 -28.48 -10.13
C GLU A 267 -13.65 -28.03 -10.14
N LYS A 268 -13.33 -26.91 -9.46
CA LYS A 268 -11.96 -26.36 -9.47
C LYS A 268 -11.07 -26.91 -8.35
N MET A 269 -11.61 -27.11 -7.15
CA MET A 269 -10.83 -27.62 -6.00
C MET A 269 -10.93 -29.15 -5.83
N GLY A 270 -11.82 -29.83 -6.55
CA GLY A 270 -11.92 -31.28 -6.57
C GLY A 270 -12.55 -31.89 -5.30
N LEU A 271 -13.41 -31.15 -4.59
CA LEU A 271 -14.19 -31.72 -3.48
C LEU A 271 -15.34 -32.56 -4.02
N THR A 272 -15.75 -33.59 -3.27
CA THR A 272 -17.03 -34.27 -3.54
C THR A 272 -18.21 -33.41 -3.05
N PRO A 273 -19.42 -33.62 -3.57
CA PRO A 273 -20.62 -32.93 -3.06
C PRO A 273 -20.81 -33.11 -1.54
N GLU A 274 -20.47 -34.28 -1.00
CA GLU A 274 -20.54 -34.58 0.44
C GLU A 274 -19.51 -33.78 1.23
N GLU A 275 -18.26 -33.72 0.75
CA GLU A 275 -17.19 -32.91 1.35
C GLU A 275 -17.58 -31.42 1.35
N PHE A 276 -18.15 -30.93 0.26
CA PHE A 276 -18.63 -29.56 0.13
C PHE A 276 -19.78 -29.24 1.10
N ASN A 277 -20.76 -30.13 1.21
CA ASN A 277 -21.86 -29.96 2.18
C ASN A 277 -21.35 -30.02 3.63
N LEU A 278 -20.33 -30.84 3.90
CA LEU A 278 -19.70 -30.95 5.20
C LEU A 278 -19.01 -29.65 5.61
N ILE A 279 -18.19 -29.05 4.75
CA ILE A 279 -17.52 -27.77 5.08
C ILE A 279 -18.51 -26.61 5.29
N LYS A 280 -19.69 -26.66 4.62
CA LYS A 280 -20.77 -25.70 4.84
C LYS A 280 -21.47 -25.89 6.18
N SER A 281 -21.48 -27.11 6.71
CA SER A 281 -22.07 -27.44 8.01
C SER A 281 -21.24 -26.97 9.21
N PHE A 282 -19.98 -26.58 9.01
CA PHE A 282 -19.11 -26.13 10.09
C PHE A 282 -19.65 -24.86 10.80
N GLY A 283 -19.57 -24.88 12.12
CA GLY A 283 -19.97 -23.80 13.02
C GLY A 283 -18.95 -22.65 13.08
N ASP A 284 -19.32 -21.52 13.67
CA ASP A 284 -18.42 -20.36 13.78
C ASP A 284 -17.20 -20.61 14.67
N ASN A 285 -17.35 -21.45 15.70
CA ASN A 285 -16.33 -21.70 16.73
C ASN A 285 -15.98 -23.18 16.89
N ASP A 286 -16.25 -24.02 15.87
CA ASP A 286 -15.94 -25.45 15.98
C ASP A 286 -14.48 -25.77 15.69
N HIS A 287 -13.73 -24.80 15.14
CA HIS A 287 -12.33 -24.92 14.75
C HIS A 287 -12.06 -26.13 13.84
N LYS A 288 -13.08 -26.59 13.11
CA LYS A 288 -13.00 -27.74 12.22
C LYS A 288 -12.48 -27.33 10.85
N PHE A 289 -11.74 -28.25 10.25
CA PHE A 289 -11.31 -28.13 8.87
C PHE A 289 -11.18 -29.51 8.23
N LEU A 290 -11.38 -29.55 6.92
CA LEU A 290 -11.21 -30.73 6.09
C LEU A 290 -9.77 -30.78 5.57
N ILE A 291 -9.08 -31.89 5.77
CA ILE A 291 -7.81 -32.21 5.12
C ILE A 291 -8.12 -33.21 4.00
N LYS A 292 -7.79 -32.86 2.75
CA LYS A 292 -7.91 -33.71 1.57
C LYS A 292 -6.54 -33.95 0.95
N GLN A 293 -6.17 -35.22 0.79
CA GLN A 293 -4.92 -35.67 0.17
C GLN A 293 -5.23 -36.80 -0.81
N GLY A 294 -5.13 -36.50 -2.12
CA GLY A 294 -5.61 -37.40 -3.17
C GLY A 294 -7.10 -37.74 -2.99
N GLY A 295 -7.42 -39.03 -2.92
CA GLY A 295 -8.78 -39.53 -2.66
C GLY A 295 -9.16 -39.62 -1.19
N ASN A 296 -8.24 -39.32 -0.26
CA ASN A 296 -8.48 -39.45 1.18
C ASN A 296 -8.86 -38.10 1.79
N SER A 297 -9.85 -38.12 2.67
CA SER A 297 -10.33 -36.94 3.38
C SER A 297 -10.50 -37.21 4.87
N CYS A 298 -10.18 -36.23 5.70
CA CYS A 298 -10.30 -36.31 7.15
C CYS A 298 -10.74 -34.95 7.72
N VAL A 299 -11.66 -34.96 8.69
CA VAL A 299 -12.01 -33.74 9.44
C VAL A 299 -11.19 -33.68 10.71
N ALA A 300 -10.41 -32.61 10.83
CA ALA A 300 -9.53 -32.31 11.95
C ALA A 300 -10.04 -31.08 12.72
N ILE A 301 -9.59 -30.95 13.95
CA ILE A 301 -9.88 -29.83 14.86
C ILE A 301 -8.56 -29.12 15.16
N HIS A 302 -8.54 -27.79 14.99
CA HIS A 302 -7.43 -26.94 15.39
C HIS A 302 -7.65 -26.44 16.82
N ASP A 303 -7.19 -27.23 17.79
CA ASP A 303 -7.34 -26.92 19.21
C ASP A 303 -6.06 -26.26 19.75
N LEU A 304 -6.18 -24.98 20.13
CA LEU A 304 -5.11 -24.20 20.78
C LEU A 304 -5.42 -23.88 22.25
N SER A 305 -6.34 -24.61 22.88
CA SER A 305 -6.76 -24.35 24.27
C SER A 305 -5.61 -24.44 25.28
N HIS A 306 -4.57 -25.22 24.98
CA HIS A 306 -3.36 -25.39 25.79
C HIS A 306 -2.21 -24.42 25.43
N ALA A 307 -2.40 -23.55 24.44
CA ALA A 307 -1.39 -22.62 23.95
C ALA A 307 -2.01 -21.23 23.69
N LYS A 308 -2.97 -20.83 24.53
CA LYS A 308 -3.75 -19.59 24.35
C LYS A 308 -2.86 -18.35 24.43
N GLU A 309 -1.84 -18.40 25.25
CA GLU A 309 -0.83 -17.36 25.43
C GLU A 309 -0.07 -17.03 24.14
N PHE A 310 0.02 -17.98 23.20
CA PHE A 310 0.70 -17.78 21.91
C PHE A 310 -0.23 -17.35 20.77
N ILE A 311 -1.55 -17.27 21.00
CA ILE A 311 -2.51 -16.81 19.97
C ILE A 311 -2.14 -15.43 19.40
N PRO A 312 -1.67 -14.44 20.18
CA PRO A 312 -1.20 -13.16 19.65
C PRO A 312 -0.06 -13.30 18.63
N VAL A 313 0.81 -14.29 18.78
CA VAL A 313 1.91 -14.57 17.85
C VAL A 313 1.38 -15.27 16.60
N LEU A 314 0.52 -16.28 16.78
CA LEU A 314 -0.02 -17.10 15.69
C LEU A 314 -1.05 -16.38 14.81
N SER A 315 -1.63 -15.29 15.32
CA SER A 315 -2.69 -14.54 14.65
C SER A 315 -2.37 -13.04 14.64
N GLY A 316 -1.42 -12.63 13.82
CA GLY A 316 -1.05 -11.23 13.68
C GLY A 316 -2.06 -10.37 12.91
N ASN A 317 -1.80 -9.08 12.93
CA ASN A 317 -2.37 -8.02 12.08
C ASN A 317 -1.42 -6.81 12.16
N LYS A 318 -1.70 -5.73 11.43
CA LYS A 318 -0.89 -4.50 11.45
C LYS A 318 -0.61 -3.96 12.87
N VAL A 319 -1.59 -3.97 13.77
CA VAL A 319 -1.42 -3.47 15.15
C VAL A 319 -0.47 -4.38 15.93
N ARG A 320 -0.67 -5.69 15.86
CA ARG A 320 0.20 -6.67 16.51
C ARG A 320 1.61 -6.67 15.93
N GLY A 321 1.73 -6.45 14.62
CA GLY A 321 3.01 -6.27 13.95
C GLY A 321 3.79 -5.08 14.50
N ALA A 322 3.15 -3.91 14.60
CA ALA A 322 3.75 -2.70 15.17
C ALA A 322 4.17 -2.88 16.64
N LEU A 323 3.34 -3.55 17.46
CA LEU A 323 3.70 -3.86 18.85
C LEU A 323 4.92 -4.78 18.95
N ALA A 324 5.09 -5.72 18.02
CA ALA A 324 6.27 -6.58 17.98
C ALA A 324 7.52 -5.79 17.56
N GLU A 325 7.42 -4.91 16.56
CA GLU A 325 8.51 -4.00 16.16
C GLU A 325 8.93 -3.08 17.31
N GLU A 326 7.97 -2.51 18.04
CA GLU A 326 8.23 -1.68 19.22
C GLU A 326 8.95 -2.47 20.31
N ALA A 327 8.47 -3.67 20.64
CA ALA A 327 9.12 -4.54 21.62
C ALA A 327 10.58 -4.85 21.25
N ILE A 328 10.84 -5.18 19.97
CA ILE A 328 12.19 -5.44 19.47
C ILE A 328 13.06 -4.18 19.52
N SER A 329 12.51 -3.00 19.22
CA SER A 329 13.26 -1.74 19.29
C SER A 329 13.76 -1.42 20.70
N ILE A 330 13.03 -1.85 21.73
CA ILE A 330 13.36 -1.60 23.15
C ILE A 330 14.31 -2.68 23.69
N TYR A 331 14.06 -3.95 23.39
CA TYR A 331 14.74 -5.08 24.03
C TYR A 331 15.76 -5.81 23.13
N GLY A 332 15.86 -5.40 21.86
CA GLY A 332 16.71 -6.01 20.83
C GLY A 332 16.10 -7.26 20.21
N ASP A 333 16.88 -7.94 19.36
CA ASP A 333 16.43 -9.08 18.55
C ASP A 333 16.23 -10.40 19.34
N ASP A 334 16.57 -10.40 20.62
CA ASP A 334 16.48 -11.58 21.48
C ASP A 334 15.02 -11.87 21.87
N VAL A 335 14.43 -12.89 21.26
CA VAL A 335 13.02 -13.28 21.42
C VAL A 335 12.65 -13.55 22.86
N GLU A 336 13.54 -14.11 23.67
CA GLU A 336 13.26 -14.38 25.08
C GLU A 336 13.06 -13.09 25.89
N LYS A 337 13.57 -11.95 25.41
CA LYS A 337 13.46 -10.65 26.08
C LYS A 337 12.22 -9.87 25.62
N TRP A 338 11.98 -9.77 24.32
CA TRP A 338 10.91 -8.91 23.80
C TRP A 338 9.54 -9.61 23.76
N LEU A 339 9.49 -10.94 23.60
CA LEU A 339 8.23 -11.68 23.45
C LEU A 339 7.30 -11.55 24.68
N PRO A 340 7.78 -11.66 25.93
CA PRO A 340 6.93 -11.45 27.10
C PRO A 340 6.28 -10.06 27.12
N TYR A 341 7.05 -9.02 26.80
CA TYR A 341 6.56 -7.64 26.72
C TYR A 341 5.50 -7.49 25.62
N TYR A 342 5.75 -8.02 24.42
CA TYR A 342 4.77 -8.03 23.34
C TYR A 342 3.44 -8.67 23.76
N LEU A 343 3.48 -9.83 24.42
CA LEU A 343 2.27 -10.54 24.87
C LEU A 343 1.49 -9.71 25.91
N GLU A 344 2.19 -9.05 26.83
CA GLU A 344 1.59 -8.13 27.81
C GLU A 344 0.98 -6.89 27.16
N SER A 345 1.66 -6.29 26.18
CA SER A 345 1.15 -5.15 25.42
C SER A 345 -0.13 -5.50 24.66
N VAL A 346 -0.17 -6.67 24.00
CA VAL A 346 -1.39 -7.13 23.30
C VAL A 346 -2.53 -7.40 24.29
N ALA A 347 -2.25 -8.02 25.43
CA ALA A 347 -3.26 -8.25 26.47
C ALA A 347 -3.84 -6.93 26.99
N SER A 348 -2.99 -5.92 27.22
CA SER A 348 -3.37 -4.58 27.67
C SER A 348 -4.28 -3.88 26.67
N VAL A 349 -3.98 -3.97 25.37
CA VAL A 349 -4.83 -3.42 24.30
C VAL A 349 -6.20 -4.12 24.26
N ILE A 350 -6.25 -5.44 24.45
CA ILE A 350 -7.51 -6.20 24.48
C ILE A 350 -8.36 -5.81 25.69
N LEU A 351 -7.76 -5.68 26.88
CA LEU A 351 -8.45 -5.26 28.10
C LEU A 351 -9.00 -3.83 27.98
N ALA A 352 -8.23 -2.91 27.40
CA ALA A 352 -8.68 -1.54 27.13
C ALA A 352 -9.88 -1.50 26.17
N SER A 353 -9.98 -2.46 25.24
CA SER A 353 -11.09 -2.55 24.28
C SER A 353 -12.36 -3.24 24.81
N SER A 354 -12.32 -3.89 26.00
CA SER A 354 -13.41 -4.76 26.49
C SER A 354 -14.17 -4.23 27.72
N GLY A 355 -13.91 -3.01 28.19
CA GLY A 355 -14.86 -2.26 29.04
C GLY A 355 -15.17 -2.87 30.42
N VAL A 356 -14.21 -3.49 31.11
CA VAL A 356 -14.41 -3.92 32.50
C VAL A 356 -14.19 -2.74 33.44
N GLN A 357 -15.28 -2.19 33.99
CA GLN A 357 -15.23 -1.19 35.06
C GLN A 357 -14.71 -1.81 36.35
N ALA A 358 -13.54 -1.35 36.82
CA ALA A 358 -13.11 -1.50 38.20
C ALA A 358 -12.85 -0.11 38.79
N SER A 359 -13.62 0.23 39.82
CA SER A 359 -13.60 1.49 40.55
C SER A 359 -12.31 1.64 41.37
N GLY A 360 -11.63 2.80 41.28
CA GLY A 360 -10.72 3.27 42.34
C GLY A 360 -9.37 3.85 41.93
N ILE A 361 -9.01 3.86 40.65
CA ILE A 361 -7.81 4.54 40.11
C ILE A 361 -8.32 5.51 39.02
N PRO A 362 -7.67 6.63 38.67
CA PRO A 362 -8.12 7.47 37.55
C PRO A 362 -8.00 6.65 36.25
N VAL A 363 -9.07 5.92 35.93
CA VAL A 363 -9.18 5.04 34.78
C VAL A 363 -9.66 5.88 33.60
N PHE A 364 -8.92 5.78 32.52
CA PHE A 364 -9.30 6.13 31.15
C PHE A 364 -10.83 6.16 30.94
N ASP A 365 -11.38 7.34 30.64
CA ASP A 365 -12.76 7.45 30.16
C ASP A 365 -12.82 6.93 28.72
N GLY A 366 -12.98 5.62 28.58
CA GLY A 366 -13.08 4.95 27.28
C GLY A 366 -14.27 5.45 26.45
N ALA A 367 -15.29 6.04 27.07
CA ALA A 367 -16.36 6.70 26.32
C ALA A 367 -15.86 7.99 25.69
N ALA A 368 -15.04 8.78 26.37
CA ALA A 368 -14.38 9.96 25.79
C ALA A 368 -13.41 9.60 24.66
N ALA A 369 -12.61 8.55 24.81
CA ALA A 369 -11.71 8.08 23.75
C ALA A 369 -12.44 7.52 22.52
N LEU A 370 -13.52 6.76 22.73
CA LEU A 370 -14.40 6.32 21.64
C LEU A 370 -15.06 7.51 20.93
N ASN A 371 -15.48 8.53 21.68
CA ASN A 371 -15.99 9.78 21.11
C ASN A 371 -14.90 10.50 20.29
N PHE A 372 -13.63 10.53 20.73
CA PHE A 372 -12.53 11.11 19.96
C PHE A 372 -12.23 10.31 18.69
N VAL A 373 -12.21 8.98 18.76
CA VAL A 373 -12.02 8.12 17.58
C VAL A 373 -13.17 8.31 16.59
N GLN A 374 -14.42 8.40 17.07
CA GLN A 374 -15.57 8.69 16.21
C GLN A 374 -15.48 10.08 15.57
N GLN A 375 -15.10 11.11 16.33
CA GLN A 375 -14.91 12.47 15.82
C GLN A 375 -13.77 12.55 14.79
N LEU A 376 -12.62 11.93 15.05
CA LEU A 376 -11.48 11.88 14.12
C LEU A 376 -11.81 11.07 12.85
N THR A 377 -12.60 9.99 12.99
CA THR A 377 -13.07 9.21 11.85
C THR A 377 -14.03 10.02 10.98
N GLN A 378 -14.95 10.78 11.57
CA GLN A 378 -15.81 11.71 10.83
C GLN A 378 -14.99 12.81 10.14
N LEU A 379 -14.01 13.39 10.84
CA LEU A 379 -13.14 14.42 10.28
C LEU A 379 -12.34 13.89 9.08
N LYS A 380 -11.81 12.67 9.18
CA LYS A 380 -11.10 11.98 8.08
C LYS A 380 -12.01 11.80 6.86
N GLN A 381 -13.26 11.40 7.06
CA GLN A 381 -14.22 11.25 5.97
C GLN A 381 -14.54 12.58 5.27
N GLN A 382 -14.67 13.68 6.03
CA GLN A 382 -14.86 15.02 5.46
C GLN A 382 -13.66 15.45 4.62
N TYR A 383 -12.43 15.20 5.06
CA TYR A 383 -11.23 15.51 4.27
C TYR A 383 -11.10 14.66 3.00
N ILE A 384 -11.54 13.40 3.03
CA ILE A 384 -11.60 12.56 1.81
C ILE A 384 -12.57 13.15 0.79
N GLN A 385 -13.75 13.62 1.23
CA GLN A 385 -14.71 14.31 0.34
C GLN A 385 -14.15 15.62 -0.21
N MET A 386 -13.44 16.40 0.61
CA MET A 386 -12.74 17.62 0.18
C MET A 386 -11.68 17.31 -0.88
N LYS A 387 -10.88 16.25 -0.68
CA LYS A 387 -9.89 15.79 -1.67
C LYS A 387 -10.55 15.41 -3.00
N GLN A 388 -11.64 14.66 -2.96
CA GLN A 388 -12.40 14.29 -4.17
C GLN A 388 -12.99 15.51 -4.89
N THR A 389 -13.43 16.51 -4.13
CA THR A 389 -13.93 17.79 -4.68
C THR A 389 -12.79 18.59 -5.31
N ALA A 390 -11.60 18.63 -4.68
CA ALA A 390 -10.42 19.25 -5.28
C ALA A 390 -9.93 18.50 -6.53
N GLU A 391 -10.05 17.17 -6.55
CA GLU A 391 -9.69 16.33 -7.69
C GLU A 391 -10.68 16.45 -8.86
N SER A 392 -11.96 16.68 -8.60
CA SER A 392 -12.92 16.94 -9.68
C SER A 392 -12.69 18.30 -10.35
N LEU A 393 -12.13 19.27 -9.64
CA LEU A 393 -11.65 20.54 -10.20
C LEU A 393 -10.42 20.37 -11.11
N LYS A 394 -9.68 19.26 -10.98
CA LYS A 394 -8.50 18.92 -11.81
C LYS A 394 -8.87 18.50 -13.24
N GLY A 395 -10.13 18.14 -13.48
CA GLY A 395 -10.63 17.58 -14.74
C GLY A 395 -11.04 18.58 -15.82
N ILE A 396 -10.82 19.88 -15.62
CA ILE A 396 -11.23 20.93 -16.57
C ILE A 396 -9.98 21.63 -17.10
N ASN A 397 -9.84 21.59 -18.42
CA ASN A 397 -8.62 21.86 -19.19
C ASN A 397 -7.89 23.17 -18.84
N SER A 398 -6.54 23.10 -18.88
CA SER A 398 -5.58 24.22 -19.01
C SER A 398 -4.73 24.64 -17.80
N ILE A 399 -4.33 23.71 -16.91
CA ILE A 399 -3.34 23.99 -15.84
C ILE A 399 -2.07 23.10 -15.91
N GLY A 400 -2.02 22.13 -16.84
CA GLY A 400 -0.92 21.16 -16.93
C GLY A 400 0.44 21.70 -17.37
N GLY A 401 0.49 22.91 -17.97
CA GLY A 401 1.74 23.50 -18.48
C GLY A 401 2.35 24.61 -17.62
N LEU A 402 1.74 24.96 -16.50
CA LEU A 402 2.08 26.17 -15.72
C LEU A 402 2.71 25.89 -14.35
N LEU A 403 2.79 24.62 -13.95
CA LEU A 403 3.15 24.22 -12.59
C LEU A 403 4.66 24.00 -12.37
N SER A 404 5.52 24.31 -13.35
CA SER A 404 6.95 23.98 -13.28
C SER A 404 7.92 25.17 -13.35
N ASN A 405 7.46 26.41 -13.21
CA ASN A 405 8.35 27.58 -13.35
C ASN A 405 8.61 28.31 -12.02
N PRO A 406 9.85 28.32 -11.49
CA PRO A 406 10.25 29.07 -10.28
C PRO A 406 10.13 30.60 -10.38
N ALA A 407 9.85 31.16 -11.57
CA ALA A 407 9.85 32.61 -11.82
C ALA A 407 8.59 33.38 -11.35
N ILE A 408 7.71 32.79 -10.54
CA ILE A 408 6.38 33.37 -10.23
C ILE A 408 6.47 34.69 -9.42
N ARG A 409 7.59 34.97 -8.74
CA ARG A 409 7.74 36.19 -7.92
C ARG A 409 8.08 37.45 -8.74
N ASP A 410 8.76 37.27 -9.87
CA ASP A 410 9.33 38.38 -10.65
C ASP A 410 8.40 38.92 -11.74
N TYR A 411 7.32 38.20 -12.07
CA TYR A 411 6.40 38.55 -13.16
C TYR A 411 5.00 38.97 -12.68
N MET A 412 4.88 39.37 -11.42
CA MET A 412 3.62 39.84 -10.82
C MET A 412 3.47 41.36 -11.02
N PRO A 413 2.37 41.86 -11.62
CA PRO A 413 2.10 43.30 -11.75
C PRO A 413 2.07 43.98 -10.37
N GLU A 414 2.61 45.20 -10.26
CA GLU A 414 2.74 45.93 -8.97
C GLU A 414 1.39 46.16 -8.26
N ASP A 415 0.33 46.32 -9.03
CA ASP A 415 -1.06 46.47 -8.63
C ASP A 415 -1.69 45.20 -8.03
N LEU A 416 -1.14 44.02 -8.36
CA LEU A 416 -1.58 42.73 -7.80
C LEU A 416 -0.73 42.26 -6.62
N LYS A 417 0.49 42.80 -6.45
CA LYS A 417 1.30 42.54 -5.25
C LYS A 417 0.61 43.05 -3.98
N GLY A 418 -0.02 44.23 -4.04
CA GLY A 418 -0.79 44.79 -2.92
C GLY A 418 -2.00 43.95 -2.51
N ALA A 419 -2.76 43.41 -3.47
CA ALA A 419 -3.91 42.55 -3.20
C ALA A 419 -3.51 41.15 -2.72
N TYR A 420 -2.39 40.62 -3.21
CA TYR A 420 -1.81 39.36 -2.73
C TYR A 420 -1.28 39.51 -1.30
N ASP A 421 -0.65 40.63 -0.99
CA ASP A 421 -0.14 40.94 0.35
C ASP A 421 -1.30 41.23 1.33
N GLU A 422 -2.38 41.90 0.93
CA GLU A 422 -3.57 42.13 1.78
C GLU A 422 -4.37 40.86 2.06
N VAL A 423 -4.61 40.03 1.03
CA VAL A 423 -5.31 38.74 1.18
C VAL A 423 -4.41 37.73 1.90
N GLY A 424 -3.11 37.74 1.62
CA GLY A 424 -2.10 36.95 2.31
C GLY A 424 -2.01 37.31 3.80
N ASP A 425 -1.96 38.60 4.14
CA ASP A 425 -1.85 39.07 5.53
C ASP A 425 -3.14 38.84 6.33
N ALA A 426 -4.33 39.02 5.72
CA ALA A 426 -5.61 38.75 6.39
C ALA A 426 -5.80 37.25 6.72
N ILE A 427 -5.26 36.36 5.88
CA ILE A 427 -5.38 34.90 6.02
C ILE A 427 -4.29 34.31 6.93
N PHE A 428 -3.06 34.83 6.90
CA PHE A 428 -1.95 34.32 7.74
C PHE A 428 -2.00 34.81 9.19
N LYS A 429 -2.62 35.96 9.49
CA LYS A 429 -2.65 36.54 10.85
C LYS A 429 -3.81 36.05 11.72
N GLY A 430 -4.67 35.15 11.23
CA GLY A 430 -5.65 34.44 12.06
C GLY A 430 -6.64 35.32 12.82
N GLN A 431 -6.94 36.54 12.34
CA GLN A 431 -7.95 37.38 12.98
C GLN A 431 -9.35 36.99 12.50
N SER A 432 -10.04 36.25 13.37
CA SER A 432 -11.47 36.01 13.31
C SER A 432 -12.23 37.34 13.37
N GLY A 433 -12.72 37.83 12.22
CA GLY A 433 -13.53 39.05 12.22
C GLY A 433 -14.00 39.49 10.84
N GLN A 434 -15.27 39.20 10.55
CA GLN A 434 -16.13 39.92 9.59
C GLN A 434 -15.73 39.87 8.09
N TYR A 435 -16.28 38.86 7.41
CA TYR A 435 -16.22 38.67 5.96
C TYR A 435 -17.06 39.70 5.19
N LYS A 436 -16.54 40.93 5.04
CA LYS A 436 -16.95 41.88 3.99
C LYS A 436 -16.12 41.76 2.70
N GLY A 437 -15.06 40.94 2.71
CA GLY A 437 -14.08 40.87 1.61
C GLY A 437 -14.45 39.97 0.43
N LEU A 438 -15.43 39.06 0.57
CA LEU A 438 -15.72 38.07 -0.48
C LEU A 438 -16.49 38.69 -1.67
N GLU A 439 -17.51 39.52 -1.38
CA GLU A 439 -18.21 40.30 -2.41
C GLU A 439 -17.29 41.34 -3.03
N GLY A 440 -16.48 42.05 -2.23
CA GLY A 440 -15.53 43.04 -2.74
C GLY A 440 -14.42 42.46 -3.64
N ALA A 441 -13.96 41.24 -3.38
CA ALA A 441 -12.97 40.57 -4.24
C ALA A 441 -13.58 40.08 -5.56
N ILE A 442 -14.84 39.63 -5.54
CA ILE A 442 -15.59 39.26 -6.74
C ILE A 442 -15.87 40.52 -7.59
N ASP A 443 -16.37 41.60 -6.97
CA ASP A 443 -16.63 42.88 -7.63
C ASP A 443 -15.36 43.51 -8.21
N ALA A 444 -14.22 43.41 -7.51
CA ALA A 444 -12.94 43.93 -8.01
C ALA A 444 -12.40 43.12 -9.21
N ILE A 445 -12.60 41.80 -9.23
CA ILE A 445 -12.23 40.94 -10.35
C ILE A 445 -13.15 41.19 -11.56
N GLU A 446 -14.45 41.35 -11.32
CA GLU A 446 -15.44 41.69 -12.37
C GLU A 446 -15.22 43.11 -12.93
N ASP A 447 -14.95 44.10 -12.09
CA ASP A 447 -14.63 45.47 -12.49
C ASP A 447 -13.31 45.55 -13.28
N ALA A 448 -12.25 44.85 -12.83
CA ALA A 448 -10.98 44.76 -13.56
C ALA A 448 -11.10 44.02 -14.91
N ALA A 449 -12.00 43.03 -15.01
CA ALA A 449 -12.30 42.37 -16.27
C ALA A 449 -13.10 43.27 -17.23
N SER A 450 -14.06 44.03 -16.71
CA SER A 450 -14.94 44.91 -17.50
C SER A 450 -14.22 46.11 -18.15
N LYS A 451 -13.06 46.51 -17.58
CA LYS A 451 -12.28 47.68 -18.04
C LYS A 451 -11.26 47.39 -19.15
N ARG A 452 -11.07 46.12 -19.55
CA ARG A 452 -10.06 45.75 -20.56
C ARG A 452 -10.58 45.94 -21.98
N LYS A 453 -9.81 46.65 -22.81
CA LYS A 453 -10.24 47.07 -24.16
C LYS A 453 -9.60 46.28 -25.30
N THR A 454 -8.57 45.46 -25.06
CA THR A 454 -7.87 44.72 -26.12
C THR A 454 -7.81 43.21 -25.84
N TRP A 455 -7.65 42.42 -26.91
CA TRP A 455 -7.63 40.94 -26.84
C TRP A 455 -6.39 40.40 -26.11
N GLU A 456 -5.26 41.12 -26.17
CA GLU A 456 -4.04 40.79 -25.42
C GLU A 456 -4.23 40.99 -23.91
N ASP A 457 -4.85 42.08 -23.46
CA ASP A 457 -5.13 42.32 -22.04
C ASP A 457 -5.99 41.19 -21.42
N ILE A 458 -6.90 40.63 -22.21
CA ILE A 458 -7.78 39.51 -21.82
C ILE A 458 -6.98 38.21 -21.69
N GLN A 459 -6.05 37.94 -22.61
CA GLN A 459 -5.21 36.74 -22.57
C GLN A 459 -4.21 36.76 -21.40
N THR A 460 -3.57 37.90 -21.17
CA THR A 460 -2.60 38.05 -20.06
C THR A 460 -3.29 37.87 -18.71
N ALA A 461 -4.50 38.39 -18.57
CA ALA A 461 -5.28 38.21 -17.36
C ALA A 461 -5.83 36.79 -17.16
N ARG A 462 -6.22 36.10 -18.25
CA ARG A 462 -6.57 34.68 -18.20
C ARG A 462 -5.37 33.83 -17.73
N ALA A 463 -4.18 34.13 -18.23
CA ALA A 463 -2.96 33.44 -17.83
C ALA A 463 -2.56 33.73 -16.37
N GLN A 464 -2.72 34.96 -15.88
CA GLN A 464 -2.44 35.32 -14.48
C GLN A 464 -3.47 34.73 -13.51
N LYS A 465 -4.75 34.70 -13.89
CA LYS A 465 -5.83 34.09 -13.08
C LYS A 465 -5.69 32.56 -13.03
N ALA A 466 -5.40 31.90 -14.16
CA ALA A 466 -5.14 30.46 -14.19
C ALA A 466 -3.92 30.07 -13.32
N LYS A 467 -2.90 30.93 -13.24
CA LYS A 467 -1.76 30.75 -12.31
C LYS A 467 -2.16 30.89 -10.85
N MET A 468 -3.04 31.84 -10.52
CA MET A 468 -3.57 32.02 -9.16
C MET A 468 -4.45 30.84 -8.74
N ASP A 469 -5.34 30.38 -9.62
CA ASP A 469 -6.20 29.22 -9.40
C ASP A 469 -5.36 27.95 -9.22
N ALA A 470 -4.30 27.78 -10.03
CA ALA A 470 -3.33 26.70 -9.90
C ALA A 470 -2.56 26.74 -8.57
N ALA A 471 -2.10 27.93 -8.14
CA ALA A 471 -1.37 28.11 -6.89
C ALA A 471 -2.26 27.87 -5.65
N MET A 472 -3.50 28.38 -5.67
CA MET A 472 -4.46 28.14 -4.60
C MET A 472 -4.90 26.67 -4.56
N MET A 473 -5.12 26.02 -5.72
CA MET A 473 -5.48 24.61 -5.81
C MET A 473 -4.34 23.71 -5.30
N SER A 474 -3.09 24.01 -5.67
CA SER A 474 -1.91 23.31 -5.15
C SER A 474 -1.79 23.46 -3.63
N ALA A 475 -2.01 24.66 -3.10
CA ALA A 475 -1.97 24.92 -1.66
C ALA A 475 -3.07 24.18 -0.89
N SER A 476 -4.30 24.15 -1.42
CA SER A 476 -5.44 23.42 -0.82
C SER A 476 -5.29 21.91 -0.91
N TYR A 477 -4.80 21.39 -2.04
CA TYR A 477 -4.54 19.96 -2.24
C TYR A 477 -3.43 19.46 -1.30
N THR A 478 -2.31 20.19 -1.25
CA THR A 478 -1.17 19.87 -0.36
C THR A 478 -1.56 20.05 1.10
N GLY A 479 -2.37 21.07 1.41
CA GLY A 479 -2.95 21.27 2.73
C GLY A 479 -3.80 20.08 3.17
N ALA A 480 -4.72 19.61 2.33
CA ALA A 480 -5.58 18.47 2.63
C ALA A 480 -4.79 17.17 2.88
N ILE A 481 -3.71 16.93 2.14
CA ILE A 481 -2.82 15.77 2.35
C ILE A 481 -2.11 15.85 3.70
N LYS A 482 -1.47 16.99 4.01
CA LYS A 482 -0.81 17.20 5.31
C LYS A 482 -1.76 17.10 6.50
N ARG A 483 -3.05 17.42 6.30
CA ARG A 483 -4.09 17.30 7.35
C ARG A 483 -4.50 15.85 7.59
N LEU A 484 -4.57 15.03 6.54
CA LEU A 484 -4.81 13.60 6.70
C LEU A 484 -3.67 12.94 7.50
N GLU A 485 -2.42 13.32 7.25
CA GLU A 485 -1.26 12.87 8.03
C GLU A 485 -1.34 13.33 9.49
N SER A 486 -1.73 14.59 9.75
CA SER A 486 -1.95 15.13 11.10
C SER A 486 -3.04 14.36 11.86
N ILE A 487 -4.16 14.04 11.19
CA ILE A 487 -5.27 13.27 11.77
C ILE A 487 -4.84 11.83 12.08
N GLU A 488 -4.03 11.22 11.23
CA GLU A 488 -3.49 9.88 11.46
C GLU A 488 -2.50 9.85 12.63
N ALA A 489 -1.68 10.89 12.79
CA ALA A 489 -0.84 11.07 13.97
C ALA A 489 -1.66 11.29 15.25
N LEU A 490 -2.75 12.06 15.19
CA LEU A 490 -3.66 12.25 16.32
C LEU A 490 -4.37 10.94 16.69
N MET A 491 -4.82 10.16 15.70
CA MET A 491 -5.42 8.84 15.90
C MET A 491 -4.46 7.85 16.57
N SER A 492 -3.18 7.87 16.18
CA SER A 492 -2.13 7.08 16.84
C SER A 492 -1.95 7.49 18.30
N LYS A 493 -1.95 8.80 18.59
CA LYS A 493 -1.77 9.36 19.94
C LYS A 493 -2.93 9.02 20.88
N VAL A 494 -4.18 9.00 20.40
CA VAL A 494 -5.38 8.64 21.19
C VAL A 494 -5.25 7.24 21.81
N GLY A 495 -4.59 6.30 21.13
CA GLY A 495 -4.38 4.94 21.63
C GLY A 495 -3.39 4.83 22.81
N SER A 496 -2.69 5.92 23.15
CA SER A 496 -1.54 5.91 24.05
C SER A 496 -1.63 6.89 25.23
N THR A 497 -2.80 7.47 25.53
CA THR A 497 -2.89 8.64 26.42
C THR A 497 -3.30 8.29 27.87
N PRO A 498 -2.38 8.28 28.87
CA PRO A 498 -2.68 7.92 30.25
C PRO A 498 -3.06 9.08 31.21
N THR A 499 -2.95 10.37 30.82
CA THR A 499 -3.19 11.48 31.78
C THR A 499 -4.26 12.50 31.35
N ALA A 500 -4.97 13.08 32.33
CA ALA A 500 -6.02 14.09 32.12
C ALA A 500 -5.53 15.34 31.35
N LYS A 501 -4.25 15.71 31.53
CA LYS A 501 -3.62 16.84 30.81
C LYS A 501 -3.42 16.52 29.33
N GLU A 502 -3.08 15.29 28.99
CA GLU A 502 -2.90 14.87 27.60
C GLU A 502 -4.24 14.70 26.88
N SER A 503 -5.29 14.26 27.58
CA SER A 503 -6.66 14.28 27.04
C SER A 503 -7.15 15.71 26.78
N GLN A 504 -6.79 16.67 27.63
CA GLN A 504 -7.10 18.08 27.44
C GLN A 504 -6.34 18.68 26.24
N ASP A 505 -5.03 18.38 26.10
CA ASP A 505 -4.22 18.76 24.93
C ASP A 505 -4.80 18.17 23.63
N LEU A 506 -5.20 16.90 23.66
CA LEU A 506 -5.83 16.25 22.53
C LEU A 506 -7.16 16.92 22.14
N THR A 507 -7.98 17.29 23.13
CA THR A 507 -9.24 18.02 22.88
C THR A 507 -8.98 19.39 22.23
N SER A 508 -8.00 20.14 22.74
CA SER A 508 -7.61 21.43 22.16
C SER A 508 -7.07 21.31 20.73
N ARG A 509 -6.33 20.24 20.44
CA ARG A 509 -5.82 19.96 19.09
C ARG A 509 -6.93 19.55 18.12
N ILE A 510 -7.86 18.71 18.54
CA ILE A 510 -9.04 18.34 17.73
C ILE A 510 -9.88 19.58 17.40
N ALA A 511 -10.13 20.45 18.39
CA ALA A 511 -10.83 21.71 18.16
C ALA A 511 -10.10 22.63 17.17
N SER A 512 -8.76 22.69 17.25
CA SER A 512 -7.94 23.43 16.28
C SER A 512 -8.03 22.85 14.87
N GLU A 513 -7.99 21.53 14.72
CA GLU A 513 -8.11 20.87 13.40
C GLU A 513 -9.52 21.03 12.80
N GLN A 514 -10.57 21.06 13.63
CA GLN A 514 -11.94 21.37 13.19
C GLN A 514 -12.07 22.81 12.68
N ALA A 515 -11.48 23.80 13.37
CA ALA A 515 -11.49 25.19 12.91
C ALA A 515 -10.74 25.36 11.58
N ILE A 516 -9.62 24.66 11.42
CA ILE A 516 -8.85 24.67 10.17
C ILE A 516 -9.62 23.98 9.04
N GLN A 517 -10.28 22.86 9.31
CA GLN A 517 -11.13 22.15 8.33
C GLN A 517 -12.25 23.06 7.81
N GLN A 518 -12.90 23.82 8.70
CA GLN A 518 -13.95 24.76 8.32
C GLN A 518 -13.42 25.85 7.37
N ASN A 519 -12.23 26.38 7.64
CA ASN A 519 -11.58 27.38 6.78
C ASN A 519 -11.24 26.80 5.40
N GLU A 520 -10.73 25.57 5.35
CA GLU A 520 -10.36 24.92 4.10
C GLU A 520 -11.60 24.55 3.25
N MET A 521 -12.70 24.18 3.90
CA MET A 521 -13.98 23.91 3.23
C MET A 521 -14.55 25.19 2.61
N GLN A 522 -14.46 26.33 3.30
CA GLN A 522 -14.85 27.62 2.75
C GLN A 522 -13.99 28.01 1.55
N ARG A 523 -12.68 27.72 1.61
CA ARG A 523 -11.75 27.96 0.50
C ARG A 523 -12.11 27.15 -0.75
N LEU A 524 -12.44 25.87 -0.58
CA LEU A 524 -12.91 25.02 -1.69
C LEU A 524 -14.25 25.50 -2.25
N ASN A 525 -15.19 25.92 -1.40
CA ASN A 525 -16.46 26.46 -1.85
C ASN A 525 -16.29 27.75 -2.66
N LEU A 526 -15.33 28.60 -2.27
CA LEU A 526 -14.96 29.79 -3.05
C LEU A 526 -14.41 29.40 -4.42
N MET A 527 -13.53 28.40 -4.51
CA MET A 527 -13.02 27.91 -5.80
C MET A 527 -14.14 27.41 -6.72
N VAL A 528 -15.07 26.61 -6.18
CA VAL A 528 -16.22 26.11 -6.94
C VAL A 528 -17.12 27.27 -7.42
N ALA A 529 -17.32 28.29 -6.59
CA ALA A 529 -18.09 29.47 -6.97
C ALA A 529 -17.39 30.28 -8.07
N MET A 530 -16.08 30.51 -7.95
CA MET A 530 -15.27 31.19 -8.96
C MET A 530 -15.26 30.45 -10.29
N GLN A 531 -15.18 29.12 -10.25
CA GLN A 531 -15.26 28.27 -11.43
C GLN A 531 -16.63 28.38 -12.12
N LYS A 532 -17.73 28.32 -11.36
CA LYS A 532 -19.09 28.47 -11.92
C LYS A 532 -19.33 29.85 -12.52
N ALA A 533 -18.79 30.90 -11.91
CA ALA A 533 -18.84 32.24 -12.47
C ALA A 533 -18.05 32.33 -13.80
N GLN A 534 -16.91 31.64 -13.88
CA GLN A 534 -16.11 31.56 -15.09
C GLN A 534 -16.82 30.81 -16.22
N ASP A 535 -17.49 29.69 -15.93
CA ASP A 535 -18.27 28.94 -16.93
C ASP A 535 -19.40 29.82 -17.50
N ARG A 536 -20.06 30.62 -16.65
CA ARG A 536 -21.10 31.57 -17.09
C ARG A 536 -20.56 32.68 -17.98
N LEU A 537 -19.42 33.27 -17.61
CA LEU A 537 -18.77 34.30 -18.43
C LEU A 537 -18.33 33.76 -19.79
N LEU A 538 -17.78 32.54 -19.82
CA LEU A 538 -17.45 31.84 -21.08
C LEU A 538 -18.68 31.58 -21.94
N GLU A 539 -19.80 31.17 -21.34
CA GLU A 539 -21.07 31.01 -22.04
C GLU A 539 -21.62 32.34 -22.59
N GLU A 540 -21.52 33.43 -21.84
CA GLU A 540 -21.97 34.75 -22.27
C GLU A 540 -21.08 35.32 -23.38
N GLU A 541 -19.76 35.17 -23.26
CA GLU A 541 -18.80 35.58 -24.30
C GLU A 541 -18.95 34.75 -25.58
N THR A 542 -19.19 33.44 -25.48
CA THR A 542 -19.46 32.60 -26.65
C THR A 542 -20.79 32.94 -27.31
N LYS A 543 -21.82 33.30 -26.53
CA LYS A 543 -23.11 33.82 -27.04
C LYS A 543 -22.94 35.19 -27.70
N GLU A 544 -22.12 36.08 -27.14
CA GLU A 544 -21.82 37.41 -27.71
C GLU A 544 -20.95 37.31 -28.98
N MET A 545 -19.95 36.43 -29.01
CA MET A 545 -19.17 36.12 -30.21
C MET A 545 -20.02 35.48 -31.30
N ALA A 546 -20.92 34.56 -30.95
CA ALA A 546 -21.88 33.96 -31.89
C ALA A 546 -22.87 35.00 -32.44
N LYS A 547 -23.33 35.96 -31.61
CA LYS A 547 -24.14 37.10 -32.08
C LYS A 547 -23.36 38.03 -33.01
N LYS A 548 -22.08 38.31 -32.70
CA LYS A 548 -21.20 39.14 -33.55
C LYS A 548 -20.86 38.44 -34.87
N SER A 549 -20.71 37.12 -34.92
CA SER A 549 -20.53 36.38 -36.18
C SER A 549 -21.78 36.32 -37.05
N VAL A 550 -22.97 36.45 -36.45
CA VAL A 550 -24.26 36.50 -37.17
C VAL A 550 -24.59 37.92 -37.66
N THR A 551 -24.02 38.97 -37.05
CA THR A 551 -24.31 40.38 -37.39
C THR A 551 -23.17 41.13 -38.08
N GLY A 552 -21.93 40.61 -38.07
CA GLY A 552 -20.75 41.22 -38.69
C GLY A 552 -20.31 40.49 -39.96
N GLY A 553 -20.54 41.09 -41.12
CA GLY A 553 -19.98 40.64 -42.40
C GLY A 553 -18.45 40.82 -42.47
N SER A 554 -17.80 39.85 -43.13
CA SER A 554 -16.42 39.83 -43.65
C SER A 554 -15.33 40.49 -42.79
N GLY A 555 -14.67 39.70 -41.94
CA GLY A 555 -13.40 40.07 -41.33
C GLY A 555 -12.67 38.82 -40.86
N SER A 556 -11.54 38.54 -41.50
CA SER A 556 -10.66 37.37 -41.33
C SER A 556 -10.36 36.99 -39.87
N ILE A 557 -10.60 35.73 -39.52
CA ILE A 557 -10.08 35.07 -38.31
C ILE A 557 -8.69 34.49 -38.64
N PRO A 558 -7.61 34.83 -37.92
CA PRO A 558 -6.36 34.08 -37.99
C PRO A 558 -6.53 32.74 -37.27
N ARG A 559 -6.15 31.64 -37.91
CA ARG A 559 -6.13 30.30 -37.29
C ARG A 559 -5.05 30.23 -36.21
N LEU A 560 -5.44 30.00 -34.96
CA LEU A 560 -5.22 28.77 -34.19
C LEU A 560 -5.98 28.83 -32.87
#